data_AF-A0A7J6BTR5-F1
#
_entry.id   AF-A0A7J6BTR5-F1
#
_cell.length_a   1.000
_cell.length_b   1.000
_cell.length_c   1.000
_cell.angle_alpha   90.00
_cell.angle_beta   90.00
_cell.angle_gamma   90.00
#
_symmetry.space_group_name_H-M   'P 1'
#
loop_
_entity.id
_entity.type
_entity.pdbx_description
1 polymer ?
#
loop_
_entity_poly.entity_id
_entity_poly.type
_entity_poly.pdbx_seq_one_letter_code
_entity_poly.pdbx_strand_id
1 'polypeptide(L)'
;MFDESLNHTSKKKQLDIHVRFWDDDKVHSRYLGSHFIGHSTAQDLLKHFKLVSVGSCGLHTLHNAFKAGFSMWQVEKLLRSMHRLFNNIPARREDYVTVTKSSNLPVVERALEVWPSLQLYVDAVKRKELPNPGTSSYDTIEAAQKDPLILAKLYFFTTIARDVILQQFEALLTLECRNEFLSFQPMVKRLDTFLCGWLSRAYPVAWAFCQKLLLLSHGQASVERGFSVNKEVETDNMQEETMVAHRLVCDYVHLHGGVTKVPLTKELLVSVGAARSRYRIFLDQQRARKESEARTQKRKLAEEYLTDLKRKKTTVREVSTCLAREADMLAEEAEGKSGSKMAQLLSK
;
A
#
# COMPACT_ATOMS: atom_id res chain seq x y z
N MET A 1 -3.85 -4.79 9.66
CA MET A 1 -2.61 -4.88 8.85
C MET A 1 -2.75 -6.09 7.95
N PHE A 2 -2.31 -5.98 6.69
CA PHE A 2 -2.33 -7.07 5.72
C PHE A 2 -1.01 -7.10 4.94
N ASP A 3 -0.57 -8.28 4.52
CA ASP A 3 0.74 -8.44 3.90
C ASP A 3 0.81 -9.72 3.05
N GLU A 4 1.38 -9.60 1.85
CA GLU A 4 1.39 -10.65 0.84
C GLU A 4 2.75 -11.35 0.81
N SER A 5 2.73 -12.67 0.81
CA SER A 5 3.92 -13.52 0.84
C SER A 5 3.70 -14.79 0.04
N LEU A 6 4.76 -15.49 -0.36
CA LEU A 6 4.62 -16.80 -1.00
C LEU A 6 4.55 -17.90 0.06
N ASN A 7 3.46 -18.66 0.09
CA ASN A 7 3.40 -19.87 0.88
C ASN A 7 4.19 -20.98 0.13
N HIS A 8 5.23 -21.51 0.77
CA HIS A 8 6.14 -22.47 0.15
C HIS A 8 5.50 -23.84 -0.13
N THR A 9 4.45 -24.19 0.60
CA THR A 9 3.73 -25.48 0.55
C THR A 9 2.67 -25.47 -0.53
N SER A 10 1.76 -24.49 -0.48
CA SER A 10 0.67 -24.39 -1.46
C SER A 10 1.11 -23.76 -2.78
N LYS A 11 2.33 -23.19 -2.82
CA LYS A 11 2.86 -22.37 -3.93
C LYS A 11 1.93 -21.22 -4.32
N LYS A 12 1.02 -20.84 -3.43
CA LYS A 12 0.10 -19.71 -3.60
C LYS A 12 0.59 -18.53 -2.78
N LYS A 13 0.21 -17.34 -3.21
CA LYS A 13 0.43 -16.17 -2.38
C LYS A 13 -0.54 -16.20 -1.21
N GLN A 14 -0.06 -15.89 -0.01
CA GLN A 14 -0.82 -15.85 1.21
C GLN A 14 -0.84 -14.41 1.73
N LEU A 15 -2.04 -13.91 1.97
CA LEU A 15 -2.32 -12.62 2.57
C LEU A 15 -2.78 -12.83 4.01
N ASP A 16 -1.93 -12.52 4.97
CA ASP A 16 -2.27 -12.63 6.39
C ASP A 16 -2.95 -11.36 6.89
N ILE A 17 -4.04 -11.52 7.63
CA ILE A 17 -4.81 -10.42 8.21
C ILE A 17 -4.59 -10.41 9.71
N HIS A 18 -4.07 -9.30 10.20
CA HIS A 18 -3.84 -9.07 11.63
C HIS A 18 -4.61 -7.85 12.14
N VAL A 19 -5.18 -7.99 13.34
CA VAL A 19 -5.74 -6.89 14.12
C VAL A 19 -4.74 -6.50 15.19
N ARG A 20 -4.45 -5.20 15.29
CA ARG A 20 -3.55 -4.66 16.30
C ARG A 20 -4.32 -3.67 17.16
N PHE A 21 -4.20 -3.81 18.47
CA PHE A 21 -4.88 -2.97 19.45
C PHE A 21 -4.02 -2.75 20.68
N TRP A 22 -4.34 -1.72 21.45
CA TRP A 22 -3.76 -1.49 22.76
C TRP A 22 -4.53 -2.29 23.80
N ASP A 23 -3.79 -2.96 24.67
CA ASP A 23 -4.25 -3.54 25.93
C ASP A 23 -3.34 -2.96 27.02
N ASP A 24 -3.91 -2.10 27.86
CA ASP A 24 -3.16 -1.24 28.78
C ASP A 24 -1.98 -0.52 28.10
N ASP A 25 -0.76 -0.77 28.57
CA ASP A 25 0.50 -0.19 28.10
C ASP A 25 1.20 -1.02 27.01
N LYS A 26 0.49 -1.98 26.40
CA LYS A 26 1.07 -2.88 25.41
C LYS A 26 0.24 -2.96 24.14
N VAL A 27 0.96 -3.09 23.02
CA VAL A 27 0.35 -3.34 21.72
C VAL A 27 0.28 -4.85 21.51
N HIS A 28 -0.94 -5.35 21.35
CA HIS A 28 -1.21 -6.74 20.99
C HIS A 28 -1.50 -6.83 19.50
N SER A 29 -0.97 -7.86 18.86
CA SER A 29 -1.28 -8.20 17.47
C SER A 29 -1.90 -9.59 17.44
N ARG A 30 -3.13 -9.70 16.93
CA ARG A 30 -3.90 -10.94 16.83
C ARG A 30 -4.06 -11.34 15.39
N TYR A 31 -3.91 -12.63 15.13
CA TYR A 31 -4.16 -13.17 13.80
C TYR A 31 -5.66 -13.38 13.62
N LEU A 32 -6.23 -12.76 12.58
CA LEU A 32 -7.66 -12.85 12.28
C LEU A 32 -7.95 -13.93 11.23
N GLY A 33 -7.03 -14.14 10.29
CA GLY A 33 -7.18 -15.12 9.23
C GLY A 33 -6.20 -14.86 8.08
N SER A 34 -6.25 -15.73 7.08
CA SER A 34 -5.48 -15.58 5.85
C SER A 34 -6.36 -15.74 4.63
N HIS A 35 -5.93 -15.15 3.52
CA HIS A 35 -6.47 -15.42 2.19
C HIS A 35 -5.37 -15.95 1.28
N PHE A 36 -5.67 -16.99 0.53
CA PHE A 36 -4.75 -17.55 -0.45
C PHE A 36 -5.13 -17.04 -1.84
N ILE A 37 -4.19 -16.33 -2.43
CA ILE A 37 -4.29 -15.58 -3.68
C ILE A 37 -3.49 -16.37 -4.72
N GLY A 38 -4.20 -16.87 -5.74
CA GLY A 38 -3.59 -17.47 -6.93
C GLY A 38 -3.21 -16.38 -7.94
N HIS A 39 -3.64 -16.55 -9.20
CA HIS A 39 -3.66 -15.45 -10.17
C HIS A 39 -4.88 -14.56 -9.91
N SER A 40 -4.81 -13.70 -8.90
CA SER A 40 -5.92 -12.79 -8.57
C SER A 40 -5.72 -11.42 -9.20
N THR A 41 -6.80 -10.85 -9.73
CA THR A 41 -6.79 -9.48 -10.27
C THR A 41 -7.03 -8.45 -9.17
N ALA A 42 -6.77 -7.16 -9.44
CA ALA A 42 -7.06 -6.07 -8.52
C ALA A 42 -8.56 -6.00 -8.11
N GLN A 43 -9.47 -6.43 -8.99
CA GLN A 43 -10.90 -6.51 -8.70
C GLN A 43 -11.27 -7.69 -7.78
N ASP A 44 -10.57 -8.81 -7.92
CA ASP A 44 -10.70 -9.94 -6.99
C ASP A 44 -10.22 -9.51 -5.61
N LEU A 45 -9.05 -8.87 -5.52
CA LEU A 45 -8.53 -8.31 -4.27
C LEU A 45 -9.54 -7.33 -3.64
N LEU A 46 -10.09 -6.40 -4.41
CA LEU A 46 -11.05 -5.41 -3.91
C LEU A 46 -12.34 -6.04 -3.35
N LYS A 47 -12.85 -7.13 -3.95
CA LYS A 47 -13.99 -7.88 -3.39
C LYS A 47 -13.66 -8.50 -2.04
N HIS A 48 -12.45 -9.04 -1.88
CA HIS A 48 -12.01 -9.62 -0.61
C HIS A 48 -11.72 -8.54 0.45
N PHE A 49 -11.15 -7.39 0.07
CA PHE A 49 -10.93 -6.25 0.96
C PHE A 49 -12.23 -5.57 1.41
N LYS A 50 -13.31 -5.60 0.62
CA LYS A 50 -14.62 -5.06 1.04
C LYS A 50 -15.24 -5.81 2.23
N LEU A 51 -14.85 -7.06 2.47
CA LEU A 51 -15.31 -7.85 3.63
C LEU A 51 -14.55 -7.48 4.93
N VAL A 52 -13.38 -6.87 4.83
CA VAL A 52 -12.58 -6.41 5.97
C VAL A 52 -12.17 -4.97 5.69
N SER A 53 -13.02 -4.02 6.12
CA SER A 53 -12.73 -2.58 6.00
C SER A 53 -11.48 -2.21 6.79
N VAL A 54 -10.30 -2.39 6.18
CA VAL A 54 -9.04 -1.83 6.64
C VAL A 54 -8.80 -0.62 5.75
N GLY A 55 -9.34 0.52 6.17
CA GLY A 55 -9.13 1.79 5.45
C GLY A 55 -7.65 2.07 5.20
N SER A 56 -7.34 2.80 4.12
CA SER A 56 -6.00 3.35 3.95
C SER A 56 -5.66 4.16 5.20
N CYS A 57 -4.49 3.95 5.79
CA CYS A 57 -4.14 4.73 6.98
C CYS A 57 -4.10 6.21 6.56
N GLY A 58 -4.96 7.03 7.16
CA GLY A 58 -5.07 8.45 6.83
C GLY A 58 -3.73 9.17 6.95
N LEU A 59 -2.83 8.65 7.78
CA LEU A 59 -1.46 9.14 7.94
C LEU A 59 -0.62 8.97 6.68
N HIS A 60 -0.70 7.86 5.92
CA HIS A 60 0.04 7.73 4.67
C HIS A 60 -0.51 8.68 3.59
N THR A 61 -1.83 8.86 3.53
CA THR A 61 -2.45 9.83 2.61
C THR A 61 -2.03 11.26 2.96
N LEU A 62 -2.08 11.63 4.24
CA LEU A 62 -1.67 12.95 4.72
C LEU A 62 -0.16 13.18 4.57
N HIS A 63 0.67 12.20 4.92
CA HIS A 63 2.13 12.29 4.80
C HIS A 63 2.57 12.37 3.33
N ASN A 64 1.96 11.60 2.44
CA ASN A 64 2.26 11.68 1.01
C ASN A 64 1.75 12.98 0.39
N ALA A 65 0.57 13.46 0.78
CA ALA A 65 0.08 14.78 0.37
C ALA A 65 0.99 15.90 0.88
N PHE A 66 1.48 15.79 2.12
CA PHE A 66 2.42 16.74 2.71
C PHE A 66 3.77 16.72 2.00
N LYS A 67 4.37 15.54 1.78
CA LYS A 67 5.61 15.37 1.02
C LYS A 67 5.48 15.90 -0.41
N ALA A 68 4.36 15.62 -1.08
CA ALA A 68 4.07 16.12 -2.41
C ALA A 68 3.93 17.64 -2.43
N GLY A 69 3.21 18.23 -1.48
CA GLY A 69 3.11 19.69 -1.32
C GLY A 69 4.46 20.34 -1.06
N PHE A 70 5.30 19.71 -0.23
CA PHE A 70 6.64 20.20 0.09
C PHE A 70 7.57 20.23 -1.13
N SER A 71 7.57 19.14 -1.92
CA SER A 71 8.32 19.08 -3.17
C SER A 71 7.75 20.02 -4.24
N MET A 72 6.43 20.15 -4.35
CA MET A 72 5.79 21.03 -5.34
C MET A 72 6.04 22.50 -5.03
N TRP A 73 5.97 22.90 -3.76
CA TRP A 73 6.15 24.29 -3.34
C TRP A 73 7.60 24.70 -3.14
N GLN A 74 8.55 23.76 -3.23
CA GLN A 74 9.99 24.00 -3.11
C GLN A 74 10.38 24.71 -1.78
N VAL A 75 9.55 24.58 -0.74
CA VAL A 75 9.76 25.25 0.56
C VAL A 75 11.08 24.79 1.19
N GLU A 76 11.42 23.50 1.07
CA GLU A 76 12.73 22.98 1.49
C GLU A 76 13.90 23.74 0.86
N LYS A 77 13.81 23.92 -0.46
CA LYS A 77 14.86 24.52 -1.27
C LYS A 77 15.01 25.98 -0.90
N LEU A 78 13.91 26.69 -0.70
CA LEU A 78 13.93 28.07 -0.22
C LEU A 78 14.59 28.19 1.15
N LEU A 79 14.17 27.40 2.14
CA LEU A 79 14.72 27.44 3.50
C LEU A 79 16.22 27.12 3.52
N ARG A 80 16.65 26.10 2.76
CA ARG A 80 18.08 25.78 2.58
C ARG A 80 18.84 26.91 1.90
N SER A 81 18.23 27.59 0.91
CA SER A 81 18.83 28.73 0.22
C SER A 81 18.96 29.96 1.12
N MET A 82 17.95 30.28 1.93
CA MET A 82 18.00 31.35 2.93
C MET A 82 19.14 31.11 3.93
N HIS A 83 19.28 29.87 4.40
CA HIS A 83 20.39 29.50 5.27
C HIS A 83 21.74 29.65 4.54
N ARG A 84 21.90 29.02 3.37
CA ARG A 84 23.17 28.99 2.61
C ARG A 84 23.64 30.35 2.11
N LEU A 85 22.73 31.28 1.81
CA LEU A 85 23.08 32.59 1.27
C LEU A 85 23.99 33.38 2.23
N PHE A 86 23.73 33.23 3.53
CA PHE A 86 24.44 33.96 4.58
C PHE A 86 25.37 33.07 5.41
N ASN A 87 25.13 31.75 5.46
CA ASN A 87 25.93 30.88 6.31
C ASN A 87 27.38 30.81 5.83
N ASN A 88 28.32 31.08 6.74
CA ASN A 88 29.77 31.11 6.53
C ASN A 88 30.28 32.15 5.50
N ILE A 89 29.51 33.19 5.18
CA ILE A 89 29.95 34.28 4.28
C ILE A 89 29.85 35.65 5.00
N PRO A 90 30.89 36.08 5.73
CA PRO A 90 30.87 37.30 6.54
C PRO A 90 30.50 38.58 5.77
N ALA A 91 31.08 38.78 4.58
CA ALA A 91 30.81 39.96 3.75
C ALA A 91 29.31 40.13 3.42
N ARG A 92 28.61 39.04 3.09
CA ARG A 92 27.16 39.10 2.81
C ARG A 92 26.32 39.33 4.05
N ARG A 93 26.79 38.89 5.22
CA ARG A 93 26.12 39.20 6.49
C ARG A 93 26.29 40.68 6.82
N GLU A 94 27.46 41.25 6.57
CA GLU A 94 27.74 42.67 6.74
C GLU A 94 26.89 43.53 5.81
N ASP A 95 26.82 43.19 4.52
CA ASP A 95 25.93 43.86 3.55
C ASP A 95 24.47 43.78 4.00
N TYR A 96 24.03 42.59 4.42
CA TYR A 96 22.67 42.35 4.90
C TYR A 96 22.35 43.16 6.15
N VAL A 97 23.23 43.19 7.15
CA VAL A 97 23.06 43.97 8.38
C VAL A 97 23.06 45.47 8.05
N THR A 98 23.89 45.91 7.11
CA THR A 98 23.95 47.32 6.67
C THR A 98 22.63 47.77 6.04
N VAL A 99 22.02 46.93 5.19
CA VAL A 99 20.75 47.25 4.54
C VAL A 99 19.55 47.10 5.46
N THR A 100 19.55 46.06 6.31
CA THR A 100 18.34 45.64 7.05
C THR A 100 18.35 46.00 8.53
N LYS A 101 19.52 46.37 9.06
CA LYS A 101 19.75 46.64 10.49
C LYS A 101 19.41 45.47 11.43
N SER A 102 19.38 44.23 10.91
CA SER A 102 18.95 43.03 11.66
C SER A 102 20.03 41.93 11.67
N SER A 103 20.05 41.10 12.73
CA SER A 103 21.00 39.97 12.88
C SER A 103 20.33 38.60 12.66
N ASN A 104 21.11 37.55 12.36
CA ASN A 104 20.64 36.32 11.69
C ASN A 104 20.54 35.09 12.64
N LEU A 105 19.44 34.31 12.59
CA LEU A 105 19.17 33.10 13.40
C LEU A 105 18.15 32.09 12.71
N PRO A 106 18.04 30.77 13.07
CA PRO A 106 17.39 29.64 12.29
C PRO A 106 15.84 29.43 12.28
N VAL A 107 15.13 28.63 11.47
CA VAL A 107 15.14 28.38 10.00
C VAL A 107 13.75 28.70 9.39
N VAL A 108 12.59 28.48 10.03
CA VAL A 108 11.25 28.70 9.41
C VAL A 108 10.46 29.85 10.03
N GLU A 109 10.32 29.86 11.35
CA GLU A 109 9.68 30.97 12.05
C GLU A 109 10.49 32.25 11.86
N ARG A 110 11.81 32.11 11.85
CA ARG A 110 12.71 33.19 11.44
C ARG A 110 12.75 33.43 9.95
N ALA A 111 12.45 32.46 9.09
CA ALA A 111 12.27 32.78 7.67
C ALA A 111 11.10 33.75 7.49
N LEU A 112 10.02 33.62 8.27
CA LEU A 112 8.91 34.59 8.30
C LEU A 112 9.32 35.94 8.91
N GLU A 113 10.06 35.94 10.01
CA GLU A 113 10.55 37.16 10.69
C GLU A 113 11.55 37.96 9.82
N VAL A 114 12.43 37.24 9.13
CA VAL A 114 13.51 37.77 8.29
C VAL A 114 13.02 38.07 6.87
N TRP A 115 11.86 37.55 6.45
CA TRP A 115 11.35 37.72 5.08
C TRP A 115 11.33 39.19 4.62
N PRO A 116 10.78 40.15 5.40
CA PRO A 116 10.75 41.56 4.98
C PRO A 116 12.15 42.14 4.78
N SER A 117 13.07 41.84 5.69
CA SER A 117 14.48 42.24 5.59
C SER A 117 15.18 41.60 4.39
N LEU A 118 14.86 40.35 4.09
CA LEU A 118 15.41 39.66 2.92
C LEU A 118 14.89 40.24 1.61
N GLN A 119 13.62 40.65 1.56
CA GLN A 119 13.06 41.37 0.41
C GLN A 119 13.83 42.67 0.16
N LEU A 120 14.09 43.46 1.21
CA LEU A 120 14.89 44.70 1.09
C LEU A 120 16.29 44.44 0.54
N TYR A 121 16.95 43.36 0.99
CA TYR A 121 18.26 42.97 0.48
C TYR A 121 18.22 42.59 -1.01
N VAL A 122 17.25 41.75 -1.41
CA VAL A 122 17.10 41.35 -2.83
C VAL A 122 16.75 42.55 -3.70
N ASP A 123 15.95 43.48 -3.21
CA ASP A 123 15.60 44.71 -3.91
C ASP A 123 16.81 45.65 -4.07
N ALA A 124 17.66 45.78 -3.04
CA ALA A 124 18.91 46.54 -3.13
C ALA A 124 19.88 45.95 -4.18
N VAL A 125 19.97 44.62 -4.26
CA VAL A 125 20.75 43.94 -5.31
C VAL A 125 20.15 44.18 -6.70
N LYS A 126 18.81 44.12 -6.84
CA LYS A 126 18.12 44.42 -8.11
C LYS A 126 18.28 45.87 -8.56
N ARG A 127 18.30 46.81 -7.61
CA ARG A 127 18.59 48.24 -7.85
C ARG A 127 20.07 48.52 -8.15
N LYS A 128 20.93 47.50 -8.12
CA LYS A 128 22.39 47.58 -8.31
C LYS A 128 23.10 48.42 -7.25
N GLU A 129 22.49 48.58 -6.08
CA GLU A 129 23.10 49.20 -4.90
C GLU A 129 24.08 48.24 -4.22
N LEU A 130 23.85 46.93 -4.38
CA LEU A 130 24.74 45.85 -3.93
C LEU A 130 25.12 44.94 -5.10
N PRO A 131 26.31 44.30 -5.05
CA PRO A 131 26.72 43.34 -6.07
C PRO A 131 25.84 42.10 -6.03
N ASN A 132 25.49 41.58 -7.22
CA ASN A 132 24.75 40.33 -7.30
C ASN A 132 25.62 39.16 -6.83
N PRO A 133 25.16 38.34 -5.85
CA PRO A 133 25.92 37.21 -5.34
C PRO A 133 26.24 36.13 -6.38
N GLY A 134 25.49 36.02 -7.49
CA GLY A 134 25.69 35.02 -8.54
C GLY A 134 25.56 33.58 -8.06
N THR A 135 24.73 33.33 -7.04
CA THR A 135 24.58 32.00 -6.42
C THR A 135 23.20 31.42 -6.65
N SER A 136 23.12 30.10 -6.80
CA SER A 136 21.85 29.37 -6.90
C SER A 136 20.93 29.59 -5.69
N SER A 137 21.50 29.89 -4.51
CA SER A 137 20.74 30.30 -3.33
C SER A 137 20.06 31.66 -3.51
N TYR A 138 20.76 32.64 -4.09
CA TYR A 138 20.17 33.94 -4.41
C TYR A 138 19.07 33.80 -5.46
N ASP A 139 19.30 33.03 -6.53
CA ASP A 139 18.32 32.81 -7.59
C ASP A 139 17.03 32.15 -7.05
N THR A 140 17.18 31.23 -6.09
CA THR A 140 16.04 30.57 -5.42
C THR A 140 15.22 31.57 -4.60
N ILE A 141 15.88 32.48 -3.87
CA ILE A 141 15.21 33.49 -3.05
C ILE A 141 14.55 34.54 -3.95
N GLU A 142 15.21 34.95 -5.03
CA GLU A 142 14.66 35.89 -6.00
C GLU A 142 13.40 35.31 -6.69
N ALA A 143 13.43 34.02 -7.05
CA ALA A 143 12.28 33.32 -7.60
C ALA A 143 11.13 33.23 -6.59
N ALA A 144 11.43 32.96 -5.32
CA ALA A 144 10.44 32.91 -4.25
C ALA A 144 9.82 34.29 -3.94
N GLN A 145 10.56 35.38 -4.09
CA GLN A 145 10.02 36.75 -3.96
C GLN A 145 8.97 37.06 -5.04
N LYS A 146 9.05 36.42 -6.21
CA LYS A 146 8.08 36.58 -7.31
C LYS A 146 6.79 35.78 -7.08
N ASP A 147 6.75 34.88 -6.09
CA ASP A 147 5.59 34.06 -5.77
C ASP A 147 4.65 34.79 -4.78
N PRO A 148 3.43 35.20 -5.21
CA PRO A 148 2.52 35.94 -4.34
C PRO A 148 1.99 35.13 -3.15
N LEU A 149 2.10 33.79 -3.20
CA LEU A 149 1.64 32.90 -2.15
C LEU A 149 2.76 32.48 -1.20
N ILE A 150 3.97 33.01 -1.33
CA ILE A 150 5.12 32.50 -0.57
C ILE A 150 4.96 32.64 0.95
N LEU A 151 4.44 33.78 1.41
CA LEU A 151 4.14 33.99 2.83
C LEU A 151 3.04 33.03 3.30
N ALA A 152 1.99 32.83 2.51
CA ALA A 152 0.94 31.86 2.84
C ALA A 152 1.48 30.43 2.94
N LYS A 153 2.40 30.03 2.04
CA LYS A 153 3.09 28.73 2.09
C LYS A 153 3.98 28.58 3.32
N LEU A 154 4.71 29.63 3.70
CA LEU A 154 5.56 29.65 4.90
C LEU A 154 4.75 29.64 6.20
N TYR A 155 3.63 30.38 6.26
CA TYR A 155 2.71 30.35 7.40
C TYR A 155 2.01 29.01 7.53
N PHE A 156 1.48 28.45 6.44
CA PHE A 156 0.89 27.12 6.44
C PHE A 156 1.89 26.06 6.89
N PHE A 157 3.13 26.14 6.39
CA PHE A 157 4.22 25.28 6.84
C PHE A 157 4.51 25.46 8.34
N THR A 158 4.55 26.69 8.83
CA THR A 158 4.76 27.00 10.25
C THR A 158 3.64 26.43 11.12
N THR A 159 2.38 26.56 10.70
CA THR A 159 1.23 26.00 11.42
C THR A 159 1.29 24.47 11.52
N ILE A 160 1.77 23.80 10.47
CA ILE A 160 1.98 22.34 10.49
C ILE A 160 3.22 21.96 11.30
N ALA A 161 4.32 22.72 11.18
CA ALA A 161 5.55 22.49 11.96
C ALA A 161 5.35 22.78 13.46
N ARG A 162 4.42 23.67 13.80
CA ARG A 162 3.94 23.97 15.16
C ARG A 162 2.91 22.99 15.69
N ASP A 163 2.66 21.87 15.01
CA ASP A 163 1.86 20.82 15.61
C ASP A 163 2.44 20.49 16.99
N VAL A 164 1.58 20.49 18.01
CA VAL A 164 1.93 20.23 19.41
C VAL A 164 2.73 18.93 19.54
N ILE A 165 2.50 17.98 18.63
CA ILE A 165 3.27 16.75 18.51
C ILE A 165 4.74 17.05 18.19
N LEU A 166 5.04 17.87 17.19
CA LEU A 166 6.42 18.20 16.80
C LEU A 166 7.14 19.02 17.87
N GLN A 167 6.46 19.96 18.53
CA GLN A 167 7.03 20.73 19.65
C GLN A 167 7.40 19.82 20.83
N GLN A 168 6.52 18.88 21.19
CA GLN A 168 6.80 17.92 22.27
C GLN A 168 7.91 16.94 21.89
N PHE A 169 8.01 16.52 20.62
CA PHE A 169 9.13 15.71 20.13
C PHE A 169 10.46 16.47 20.11
N GLU A 170 10.46 17.76 19.78
CA GLU A 170 11.67 18.57 19.82
C GLU A 170 12.14 18.77 21.27
N ALA A 171 11.22 19.07 22.19
CA ALA A 171 11.48 19.15 23.63
C ALA A 171 11.97 17.83 24.24
N LEU A 172 11.43 16.69 23.79
CA LEU A 172 11.91 15.35 24.14
C LEU A 172 13.39 15.13 23.77
N LEU A 173 13.85 15.75 22.68
CA LEU A 173 15.21 15.62 22.14
C LEU A 173 16.16 16.70 22.69
N THR A 174 15.70 17.67 23.48
CA THR A 174 16.57 18.69 24.10
C THR A 174 17.33 18.17 25.33
N LEU A 175 18.33 18.94 25.75
CA LEU A 175 19.19 18.63 26.89
C LEU A 175 18.43 18.49 28.23
N GLU A 176 17.24 19.06 28.35
CA GLU A 176 16.44 19.05 29.59
C GLU A 176 16.02 17.63 29.99
N CYS A 177 15.83 16.75 29.02
CA CYS A 177 15.46 15.36 29.26
C CYS A 177 16.64 14.47 29.70
N ARG A 178 17.88 14.98 29.63
CA ARG A 178 19.12 14.20 29.81
C ARG A 178 19.23 13.59 31.22
N ASN A 179 18.78 14.30 32.26
CA ASN A 179 18.81 13.81 33.64
C ASN A 179 17.93 12.56 33.83
N GLU A 180 16.79 12.52 33.14
CA GLU A 180 15.82 11.45 33.32
C GLU A 180 16.31 10.21 32.58
N PHE A 181 16.92 10.39 31.41
CA PHE A 181 17.65 9.32 30.72
C PHE A 181 18.88 8.83 31.48
N LEU A 182 19.58 9.69 32.22
CA LEU A 182 20.71 9.28 33.07
C LEU A 182 20.25 8.40 34.25
N SER A 183 19.00 8.53 34.68
CA SER A 183 18.41 7.65 35.71
C SER A 183 17.99 6.27 35.19
N PHE A 184 18.03 6.05 33.86
CA PHE A 184 17.64 4.77 33.26
C PHE A 184 18.68 3.68 33.57
N GLN A 185 18.19 2.57 34.12
CA GLN A 185 19.00 1.37 34.40
C GLN A 185 18.63 0.24 33.44
N PRO A 186 19.44 -0.03 32.39
CA PRO A 186 19.10 -0.99 31.34
C PRO A 186 18.93 -2.43 31.84
N MET A 187 19.65 -2.79 32.91
CA MET A 187 19.63 -4.14 33.49
C MET A 187 18.43 -4.40 34.40
N VAL A 188 17.74 -3.34 34.85
CA VAL A 188 16.63 -3.43 35.80
C VAL A 188 15.30 -3.19 35.10
N LYS A 189 15.25 -2.25 34.15
CA LYS A 189 14.03 -1.86 33.46
C LYS A 189 14.25 -1.90 31.96
N ARG A 190 13.32 -2.52 31.23
CA ARG A 190 13.33 -2.48 29.76
C ARG A 190 13.12 -1.03 29.26
N LEU A 191 13.81 -0.69 28.17
CA LEU A 191 13.78 0.64 27.58
C LEU A 191 12.37 1.08 27.18
N ASP A 192 11.59 0.17 26.58
CA ASP A 192 10.20 0.44 26.17
C ASP A 192 9.30 0.81 27.35
N THR A 193 9.42 0.09 28.46
CA THR A 193 8.65 0.30 29.69
C THR A 193 9.06 1.61 30.38
N PHE A 194 10.35 1.95 30.31
CA PHE A 194 10.86 3.23 30.80
C PHE A 194 10.32 4.40 29.96
N LEU A 195 10.45 4.32 28.63
CA LEU A 195 9.99 5.35 27.70
C LEU A 195 8.48 5.54 27.77
N CYS A 196 7.69 4.47 27.80
CA CYS A 196 6.23 4.51 27.92
C CYS A 196 5.78 5.28 29.17
N GLY A 197 6.32 4.91 30.34
CA GLY A 197 5.94 5.55 31.61
C GLY A 197 6.36 7.02 31.71
N TRP A 198 7.45 7.40 31.05
CA TRP A 198 7.91 8.78 31.07
C TRP A 198 7.22 9.66 30.01
N LEU A 199 7.12 9.19 28.76
CA LEU A 199 6.45 9.90 27.66
C LEU A 199 4.97 10.15 27.96
N SER A 200 4.26 9.16 28.50
CA SER A 200 2.85 9.30 28.89
C SER A 200 2.62 10.42 29.90
N ARG A 201 3.56 10.63 30.82
CA ARG A 201 3.50 11.67 31.86
C ARG A 201 3.98 13.04 31.37
N ALA A 202 5.13 13.08 30.72
CA ALA A 202 5.78 14.34 30.33
C ALA A 202 5.17 14.96 29.07
N TYR A 203 4.72 14.13 28.13
CA TYR A 203 4.29 14.56 26.79
C TYR A 203 3.03 13.80 26.36
N PRO A 204 1.87 14.01 27.01
CA PRO A 204 0.66 13.21 26.79
C PRO A 204 0.10 13.32 25.38
N VAL A 205 0.29 14.44 24.69
CA VAL A 205 -0.18 14.64 23.31
C VAL A 205 0.70 13.89 22.32
N ALA A 206 2.03 13.98 22.47
CA ALA A 206 2.97 13.17 21.69
C ALA A 206 2.81 11.69 22.00
N TRP A 207 2.56 11.30 23.25
CA TRP A 207 2.28 9.92 23.62
C TRP A 207 1.00 9.40 22.98
N ALA A 208 -0.09 10.17 23.00
CA ALA A 208 -1.33 9.80 22.31
C ALA A 208 -1.15 9.67 20.79
N PHE A 209 -0.20 10.41 20.21
CA PHE A 209 0.22 10.23 18.82
C PHE A 209 1.05 8.96 18.63
N CYS A 210 2.06 8.72 19.48
CA CYS A 210 2.85 7.49 19.50
C CYS A 210 1.96 6.25 19.63
N GLN A 211 0.92 6.29 20.46
CA GLN A 211 -0.03 5.19 20.60
C GLN A 211 -0.73 4.87 19.27
N LYS A 212 -1.20 5.89 18.55
CA LYS A 212 -1.80 5.72 17.21
C LYS A 212 -0.76 5.23 16.20
N LEU A 213 0.45 5.78 16.25
CA LEU A 213 1.56 5.38 15.38
C LEU A 213 1.93 3.91 15.59
N LEU A 214 2.06 3.44 16.83
CA LEU A 214 2.44 2.06 17.17
C LEU A 214 1.37 1.02 16.77
N LEU A 215 0.11 1.43 16.64
CA LEU A 215 -0.95 0.61 16.02
C LEU A 215 -0.76 0.45 14.51
N LEU A 216 -0.04 1.36 13.86
CA LEU A 216 0.29 1.24 12.45
C LEU A 216 1.36 0.15 12.24
N SER A 217 1.30 -0.47 11.07
CA SER A 217 2.29 -1.44 10.62
C SER A 217 3.67 -0.79 10.46
N HIS A 218 4.68 -1.26 11.19
CA HIS A 218 6.07 -0.78 11.13
C HIS A 218 7.03 -1.77 10.43
N GLY A 219 6.51 -2.82 9.80
CA GLY A 219 7.32 -3.79 9.07
C GLY A 219 6.79 -5.22 9.14
N GLN A 220 7.46 -6.12 8.43
CA GLN A 220 7.04 -7.50 8.15
C GLN A 220 7.13 -8.46 9.36
N ALA A 221 7.71 -8.05 10.48
CA ALA A 221 8.05 -8.94 11.60
C ALA A 221 6.86 -9.73 12.21
N SER A 222 5.63 -9.22 12.15
CA SER A 222 4.45 -9.98 12.62
C SER A 222 4.02 -11.06 11.63
N VAL A 223 4.29 -10.83 10.34
CA VAL A 223 3.97 -11.70 9.23
C VAL A 223 5.06 -12.77 9.09
N GLU A 224 6.34 -12.40 9.25
CA GLU A 224 7.47 -13.33 9.35
C GLU A 224 7.30 -14.32 10.51
N ARG A 225 6.81 -13.87 11.67
CA ARG A 225 6.42 -14.76 12.77
C ARG A 225 5.30 -15.72 12.37
N GLY A 226 4.32 -15.25 11.61
CA GLY A 226 3.24 -16.07 11.05
C GLY A 226 3.74 -17.23 10.17
N PHE A 227 4.83 -17.04 9.42
CA PHE A 227 5.44 -18.12 8.63
C PHE A 227 6.24 -19.11 9.47
N SER A 228 6.87 -18.67 10.56
CA SER A 228 7.47 -19.60 11.52
C SER A 228 6.39 -20.51 12.10
N VAL A 229 5.23 -19.94 12.45
CA VAL A 229 4.06 -20.72 12.90
C VAL A 229 3.57 -21.67 11.81
N ASN A 230 3.48 -21.22 10.54
CA ASN A 230 3.11 -22.11 9.43
C ASN A 230 4.03 -23.33 9.37
N LYS A 231 5.35 -23.12 9.46
CA LYS A 231 6.35 -24.20 9.40
C LYS A 231 6.24 -25.17 10.57
N GLU A 232 5.82 -24.70 11.74
CA GLU A 232 5.62 -25.53 12.94
C GLU A 232 4.31 -26.33 12.91
N VAL A 233 3.27 -25.83 12.24
CA VAL A 233 1.95 -26.50 12.13
C VAL A 233 1.76 -27.24 10.81
N GLU A 234 2.75 -27.22 9.93
CA GLU A 234 2.69 -27.82 8.60
C GLU A 234 2.65 -29.34 8.67
N THR A 235 1.68 -29.93 7.97
CA THR A 235 1.56 -31.38 7.76
C THR A 235 1.15 -31.64 6.32
N ASP A 236 1.56 -32.80 5.77
CA ASP A 236 1.22 -33.18 4.40
C ASP A 236 -0.30 -33.17 4.14
N ASN A 237 -0.70 -32.77 2.93
CA ASN A 237 -2.09 -32.76 2.45
C ASN A 237 -3.07 -31.84 3.21
N MET A 238 -2.56 -30.82 3.91
CA MET A 238 -3.42 -29.85 4.60
C MET A 238 -4.10 -28.86 3.63
N GLN A 239 -5.42 -28.69 3.78
CA GLN A 239 -6.18 -27.68 3.04
C GLN A 239 -5.98 -26.27 3.65
N GLU A 240 -6.18 -25.24 2.84
CA GLU A 240 -6.04 -23.82 3.25
C GLU A 240 -6.88 -23.48 4.49
N GLU A 241 -8.13 -23.97 4.53
CA GLU A 241 -9.07 -23.78 5.64
C GLU A 241 -8.54 -24.40 6.95
N THR A 242 -7.94 -25.59 6.86
CA THR A 242 -7.32 -26.28 8.00
C THR A 242 -6.11 -25.50 8.52
N MET A 243 -5.33 -24.93 7.61
CA MET A 243 -4.13 -24.16 7.96
C MET A 243 -4.51 -22.87 8.70
N VAL A 244 -5.54 -22.16 8.21
CA VAL A 244 -6.10 -20.99 8.92
C VAL A 244 -6.64 -21.37 10.29
N ALA A 245 -7.39 -22.48 10.39
CA ALA A 245 -7.94 -22.96 11.66
C ALA A 245 -6.84 -23.31 12.68
N HIS A 246 -5.78 -24.00 12.25
CA HIS A 246 -4.64 -24.32 13.11
C HIS A 246 -3.95 -23.07 13.63
N ARG A 247 -3.73 -22.06 12.77
CA ARG A 247 -3.14 -20.78 13.20
C ARG A 247 -4.00 -20.05 14.22
N LEU A 248 -5.32 -20.05 14.05
CA LEU A 248 -6.25 -19.46 15.03
C LEU A 248 -6.15 -20.17 16.39
N VAL A 249 -6.05 -21.51 16.39
CA VAL A 249 -5.86 -22.30 17.62
C VAL A 249 -4.51 -21.95 18.27
N CYS A 250 -3.42 -21.92 17.50
CA CYS A 250 -2.10 -21.57 18.00
C CYS A 250 -2.06 -20.14 18.58
N ASP A 251 -2.65 -19.15 17.91
CA ASP A 251 -2.75 -17.78 18.40
C ASP A 251 -3.58 -17.72 19.70
N TYR A 252 -4.67 -18.47 19.79
CA TYR A 252 -5.49 -18.53 21.00
C TYR A 252 -4.79 -19.20 22.19
N VAL A 253 -4.03 -20.27 21.95
CA VAL A 253 -3.21 -20.95 22.97
C VAL A 253 -2.09 -20.04 23.47
N HIS A 254 -1.40 -19.35 22.56
CA HIS A 254 -0.34 -18.40 22.93
C HIS A 254 -0.87 -17.25 23.78
N LEU A 255 -2.05 -16.71 23.46
CA LEU A 255 -2.69 -15.64 24.25
C LEU A 255 -2.87 -16.01 25.71
N HIS A 256 -3.28 -17.25 25.98
CA HIS A 256 -3.51 -17.73 27.34
C HIS A 256 -2.22 -18.19 28.03
N GLY A 257 -1.06 -18.08 27.37
CA GLY A 257 0.23 -18.46 27.94
C GLY A 257 0.45 -19.97 27.99
N GLY A 258 -0.15 -20.71 27.06
CA GLY A 258 0.04 -22.16 26.90
C GLY A 258 -1.24 -22.98 27.02
N VAL A 259 -1.16 -24.23 26.58
CA VAL A 259 -2.33 -25.13 26.42
C VAL A 259 -3.07 -25.39 27.73
N THR A 260 -2.33 -25.43 28.85
CA THR A 260 -2.88 -25.71 30.19
C THR A 260 -3.67 -24.54 30.78
N LYS A 261 -3.50 -23.33 30.25
CA LYS A 261 -4.14 -22.10 30.75
C LYS A 261 -5.33 -21.66 29.91
N VAL A 262 -5.63 -22.41 28.83
CA VAL A 262 -6.78 -22.13 27.97
C VAL A 262 -8.06 -22.46 28.74
N PRO A 263 -8.99 -21.49 28.90
CA PRO A 263 -10.22 -21.71 29.65
C PRO A 263 -11.15 -22.69 28.91
N LEU A 264 -11.61 -23.72 29.61
CA LEU A 264 -12.61 -24.66 29.12
C LEU A 264 -14.01 -24.09 29.31
N THR A 265 -14.43 -23.19 28.42
CA THR A 265 -15.74 -22.56 28.49
C THR A 265 -16.86 -23.52 28.08
N LYS A 266 -18.10 -23.26 28.53
CA LYS A 266 -19.26 -24.08 28.17
C LYS A 266 -19.50 -24.08 26.66
N GLU A 267 -19.26 -22.93 26.02
CA GLU A 267 -19.38 -22.75 24.57
C GLU A 267 -18.38 -23.62 23.82
N LEU A 268 -17.14 -23.73 24.33
CA LEU A 268 -16.13 -24.60 23.76
C LEU A 268 -16.55 -26.08 23.86
N LEU A 269 -17.05 -26.50 25.02
CA LEU A 269 -17.52 -27.87 25.24
C LEU A 269 -18.70 -28.24 24.32
N VAL A 270 -19.69 -27.34 24.20
CA VAL A 270 -20.82 -27.51 23.27
C VAL A 270 -20.33 -27.56 21.82
N SER A 271 -19.39 -26.68 21.46
CA SER A 271 -18.80 -26.68 20.12
C SER A 271 -18.10 -28.00 19.80
N VAL A 272 -17.32 -28.55 20.72
CA VAL A 272 -16.64 -29.85 20.56
C VAL A 272 -17.65 -30.98 20.40
N GLY A 273 -18.73 -31.00 21.21
CA GLY A 273 -19.79 -32.00 21.10
C GLY A 273 -20.46 -32.02 19.71
N ALA A 274 -20.59 -30.87 19.06
CA ALA A 274 -21.15 -30.75 17.72
C ALA A 274 -20.13 -30.95 16.57
N ALA A 275 -18.83 -31.08 16.87
CA ALA A 275 -17.76 -31.10 15.85
C ALA A 275 -17.93 -32.25 14.83
N ARG A 276 -18.28 -33.45 15.31
CA ARG A 276 -18.49 -34.61 14.41
C ARG A 276 -19.66 -34.39 13.45
N SER A 277 -20.74 -33.79 13.92
CA SER A 277 -21.91 -33.52 13.07
C SER A 277 -21.58 -32.46 12.01
N ARG A 278 -20.89 -31.37 12.40
CA ARG A 278 -20.40 -30.35 11.45
C ARG A 278 -19.47 -30.95 10.40
N TYR A 279 -18.55 -31.82 10.81
CA TYR A 279 -17.63 -32.49 9.89
C TYR A 279 -18.38 -33.38 8.87
N ARG A 280 -19.40 -34.12 9.31
CA ARG A 280 -20.22 -34.92 8.40
C ARG A 280 -20.96 -34.05 7.37
N ILE A 281 -21.56 -32.94 7.82
CA ILE A 281 -22.23 -31.98 6.93
C ILE A 281 -21.22 -31.42 5.91
N PHE A 282 -20.01 -31.06 6.34
CA PHE A 282 -18.95 -30.59 5.46
C PHE A 282 -18.57 -31.63 4.40
N LEU A 283 -18.42 -32.91 4.77
CA LEU A 283 -18.11 -34.00 3.82
C LEU A 283 -19.21 -34.19 2.78
N ASP A 284 -20.48 -34.08 3.18
CA ASP A 284 -21.62 -34.21 2.28
C ASP A 284 -21.68 -33.03 1.30
N GLN A 285 -21.44 -31.81 1.79
CA GLN A 285 -21.30 -30.62 0.94
C GLN A 285 -20.14 -30.74 -0.04
N GLN A 286 -18.99 -31.29 0.39
CA GLN A 286 -17.84 -31.48 -0.49
C GLN A 286 -18.13 -32.50 -1.61
N ARG A 287 -18.85 -33.59 -1.30
CA ARG A 287 -19.29 -34.57 -2.30
C ARG A 287 -20.24 -33.93 -3.31
N ALA A 288 -21.25 -33.21 -2.84
CA ALA A 288 -22.20 -32.52 -3.71
C ALA A 288 -21.53 -31.48 -4.63
N ARG A 289 -20.53 -30.74 -4.12
CA ARG A 289 -19.74 -29.80 -4.94
C ARG A 289 -18.97 -30.52 -6.05
N LYS A 290 -18.25 -31.59 -5.73
CA LYS A 290 -17.49 -32.38 -6.72
C LYS A 290 -18.39 -32.95 -7.81
N GLU A 291 -19.57 -33.46 -7.44
CA GLU A 291 -20.56 -33.96 -8.40
C GLU A 291 -21.08 -32.84 -9.32
N SER A 292 -21.40 -31.68 -8.76
CA SER A 292 -21.86 -30.50 -9.50
C SER A 292 -20.78 -29.96 -10.46
N GLU A 293 -19.53 -29.90 -10.02
CA GLU A 293 -18.38 -29.47 -10.84
C GLU A 293 -18.15 -30.45 -11.99
N ALA A 294 -18.14 -31.76 -11.72
CA ALA A 294 -18.00 -32.78 -12.74
C ALA A 294 -19.13 -32.71 -13.78
N ARG A 295 -20.37 -32.44 -13.33
CA ARG A 295 -21.52 -32.26 -14.23
C ARG A 295 -21.37 -31.01 -15.09
N THR A 296 -20.94 -29.89 -14.50
CA THR A 296 -20.70 -28.64 -15.21
C THR A 296 -19.59 -28.80 -16.26
N GLN A 297 -18.50 -29.48 -15.90
CA GLN A 297 -17.38 -29.74 -16.82
C GLN A 297 -17.81 -30.61 -18.01
N LYS A 298 -18.58 -31.68 -17.75
CA LYS A 298 -19.14 -32.51 -18.82
C LYS A 298 -20.06 -31.70 -19.75
N ARG A 299 -20.88 -30.81 -19.19
CA ARG A 299 -21.75 -29.93 -19.99
C ARG A 299 -20.93 -28.99 -20.88
N LYS A 300 -19.89 -28.37 -20.34
CA LYS A 300 -19.02 -27.46 -21.08
C LYS A 300 -18.32 -28.16 -22.25
N LEU A 301 -17.76 -29.36 -22.02
CA LEU A 301 -17.15 -30.17 -23.08
C LEU A 301 -18.14 -30.54 -24.19
N ALA A 302 -19.38 -30.89 -23.81
CA ALA A 302 -20.43 -31.20 -24.78
C ALA A 302 -20.86 -29.96 -25.59
N GLU A 303 -20.96 -28.80 -24.95
CA GLU A 303 -21.27 -27.52 -25.60
C GLU A 303 -20.16 -27.15 -26.60
N GLU A 304 -18.89 -27.26 -26.21
CA GLU A 304 -17.73 -27.00 -27.07
C GLU A 304 -17.71 -27.94 -28.30
N TYR A 305 -17.95 -29.24 -28.07
CA TYR A 305 -18.05 -30.22 -29.15
C TYR A 305 -19.20 -29.91 -30.11
N LEU A 306 -20.35 -29.50 -29.58
CA LEU A 306 -21.52 -29.13 -30.37
C LEU A 306 -21.28 -27.87 -31.20
N THR A 307 -20.56 -26.87 -30.67
CA THR A 307 -20.12 -25.71 -31.45
C THR A 307 -19.16 -26.08 -32.57
N ASP A 308 -18.21 -27.00 -32.33
CA ASP A 308 -17.30 -27.47 -33.37
C ASP A 308 -18.03 -28.21 -34.49
N LEU A 309 -18.98 -29.09 -34.15
CA LEU A 309 -19.82 -29.77 -35.13
C LEU A 309 -20.67 -28.80 -35.95
N LYS A 310 -21.24 -27.76 -35.32
CA LYS A 310 -22.00 -26.71 -36.04
C LYS A 310 -21.10 -25.99 -37.03
N ARG A 311 -19.88 -25.62 -36.64
CA ARG A 311 -18.90 -24.99 -37.53
C ARG A 311 -18.56 -25.90 -38.72
N LYS A 312 -18.19 -27.16 -38.46
CA LYS A 312 -17.89 -28.14 -39.52
C LYS A 312 -19.06 -28.33 -40.49
N LYS A 313 -20.29 -28.42 -39.97
CA LYS A 313 -21.50 -28.53 -40.79
C LYS A 313 -21.69 -27.32 -41.70
N THR A 314 -21.46 -26.11 -41.20
CA THR A 314 -21.55 -24.89 -42.01
C THR A 314 -20.50 -24.89 -43.12
N THR A 315 -19.24 -25.20 -42.81
CA THR A 315 -18.16 -25.27 -43.80
C THR A 315 -18.45 -26.30 -44.89
N VAL A 316 -18.88 -27.51 -44.53
CA VAL A 316 -19.25 -28.55 -45.51
C VAL A 316 -20.39 -28.09 -46.40
N ARG A 317 -21.39 -27.40 -45.82
CA ARG A 317 -22.52 -26.86 -46.59
C ARG A 317 -22.06 -25.80 -47.59
N GLU A 318 -21.20 -24.87 -47.17
CA GLU A 318 -20.62 -23.83 -48.04
C GLU A 318 -19.82 -24.46 -49.20
N VAL A 319 -18.92 -25.40 -48.89
CA VAL A 319 -18.14 -26.13 -49.92
C VAL A 319 -19.05 -26.87 -50.88
N SER A 320 -20.08 -27.57 -50.39
CA SER A 320 -21.05 -28.26 -51.24
C SER A 320 -21.79 -27.30 -52.18
N THR A 321 -22.15 -26.11 -51.71
CA THR A 321 -22.82 -25.10 -52.55
C THR A 321 -21.88 -24.48 -53.59
N CYS A 322 -20.60 -24.26 -53.24
CA CYS A 322 -19.58 -23.79 -54.17
C CYS A 322 -19.33 -24.83 -55.27
N LEU A 323 -19.11 -26.10 -54.90
CA LEU A 323 -18.88 -27.18 -55.85
C LEU A 323 -20.07 -27.40 -56.79
N ALA A 324 -21.31 -27.28 -56.28
CA ALA A 324 -22.50 -27.35 -57.12
C ALA A 324 -22.52 -26.22 -58.16
N ARG A 325 -22.26 -24.96 -57.74
CA ARG A 325 -22.15 -23.83 -58.65
C ARG A 325 -21.05 -23.98 -59.69
N GLU A 326 -19.88 -24.45 -59.28
CA GLU A 326 -18.76 -24.69 -60.20
C GLU A 326 -19.10 -25.79 -61.21
N ALA A 327 -19.75 -26.88 -60.77
CA ALA A 327 -20.22 -27.93 -61.65
C ALA A 327 -21.25 -27.41 -62.66
N ASP A 328 -22.22 -26.60 -62.22
CA ASP A 328 -23.23 -25.98 -63.10
C ASP A 328 -22.55 -25.06 -64.13
N MET A 329 -21.61 -24.21 -63.71
CA MET A 329 -20.84 -23.33 -64.61
C MET A 329 -20.04 -24.12 -65.66
N LEU A 330 -19.37 -25.20 -65.24
CA LEU A 330 -18.60 -26.05 -66.15
C LEU A 330 -19.51 -26.79 -67.13
N ALA A 331 -20.71 -27.19 -66.72
CA ALA A 331 -21.72 -27.78 -67.60
C ALA A 331 -22.19 -26.78 -68.66
N GLU A 332 -22.54 -25.56 -68.26
CA GLU A 332 -22.91 -24.47 -69.18
C GLU A 332 -21.80 -24.17 -70.19
N GLU A 333 -20.55 -24.10 -69.75
CA GLU A 333 -19.39 -23.89 -70.64
C GLU A 333 -19.22 -25.01 -71.67
N ALA A 334 -19.44 -26.26 -71.25
CA ALA A 334 -19.34 -27.42 -72.14
C ALA A 334 -20.43 -27.42 -73.20
N GLU A 335 -21.66 -27.06 -72.83
CA GLU A 335 -22.79 -26.90 -73.76
C GLU A 335 -22.53 -25.78 -74.78
N GLY A 336 -22.04 -24.62 -74.34
CA GLY A 336 -21.68 -23.50 -75.22
C GLY A 336 -20.57 -23.82 -76.24
N LYS A 337 -19.55 -24.58 -75.82
CA LYS A 337 -18.45 -25.03 -76.72
C LYS A 337 -18.91 -26.10 -77.72
N SER A 338 -19.92 -26.88 -77.39
CA SER A 338 -20.49 -27.92 -78.25
C SER A 338 -21.23 -27.30 -79.45
N GLY A 339 -21.96 -26.20 -79.23
CA GLY A 339 -22.58 -25.41 -80.30
C GLY A 339 -21.57 -24.79 -81.28
N SER A 340 -20.41 -24.33 -80.77
CA SER A 340 -19.32 -23.77 -81.59
C SER A 340 -18.65 -24.82 -82.49
N LYS A 341 -18.39 -26.03 -81.98
CA LYS A 341 -17.85 -27.13 -82.80
C LYS A 341 -18.84 -27.60 -83.86
N MET A 342 -20.14 -27.64 -83.55
CA MET A 342 -21.18 -27.98 -84.53
C MET A 342 -21.28 -26.92 -85.63
N ALA A 343 -21.21 -25.63 -85.27
CA ALA A 343 -21.18 -24.53 -86.23
C ALA A 343 -19.93 -24.56 -87.12
N GLN A 344 -18.75 -24.90 -86.58
CA GLN A 344 -17.52 -25.08 -87.37
C GLN A 344 -17.55 -26.28 -88.32
N LEU A 345 -18.28 -27.34 -87.97
CA LEU A 345 -18.46 -28.53 -88.82
C LEU A 345 -19.48 -28.29 -89.94
N LEU A 346 -20.42 -27.36 -89.77
CA LEU A 346 -21.40 -26.96 -90.78
C LEU A 346 -20.89 -25.87 -91.75
N SER A 347 -19.74 -25.26 -91.44
CA SER A 347 -19.12 -24.18 -92.24
C SER A 347 -17.96 -24.63 -93.14
N LYS A 348 -17.80 -25.94 -93.36
CA LYS A 348 -16.97 -26.54 -94.43
C LYS A 348 -17.89 -27.22 -95.42
#